data_AF-A0A7J7BVN5-F1
#
_entry.id   AF-A0A7J7BVN5-F1
#
_cell.length_a   1.000
_cell.length_b   1.000
_cell.length_c   1.000
_cell.angle_alpha   90.00
_cell.angle_beta   90.00
_cell.angle_gamma   90.00
#
_symmetry.space_group_name_H-M   'P 1'
#
loop_
_entity.id
_entity.type
_entity.pdbx_description
1 polymer ?
#
loop_
_entity_poly.entity_id
_entity_poly.type
_entity_poly.pdbx_seq_one_letter_code
_entity_poly.pdbx_strand_id
1 'polypeptide(L)'
;MTVFSKLLRGSMHIKSYDWVDSVDKSVQTSKLRPVILKVDSVFTASCETSVLFPTTGGNIHSFTAITPCVVLDVLGPPYSKEDGRDCSHYKEYPYNAISNGEKAVEEGEEDKYGWLEEIEEPESAAMYFIEYSGPKVAE
;
A
#
# COMPACT_ATOMS: atom_id res chain seq x y z
N MET A 1 -0.41 0.69 -10.87
CA MET A 1 0.88 0.55 -11.59
C MET A 1 1.39 -0.87 -11.37
N THR A 2 2.46 -1.30 -12.04
CA THR A 2 3.23 -2.48 -11.60
C THR A 2 4.51 -1.98 -10.97
N VAL A 3 4.81 -2.40 -9.74
CA VAL A 3 5.98 -1.92 -9.00
C VAL A 3 6.77 -3.11 -8.47
N PHE A 4 8.07 -3.12 -8.75
CA PHE A 4 9.01 -4.05 -8.14
C PHE A 4 9.74 -3.34 -7.01
N SER A 5 9.76 -3.93 -5.81
CA SER A 5 10.35 -3.32 -4.62
C SER A 5 11.32 -4.28 -3.94
N LYS A 6 12.54 -3.81 -3.67
CA LYS A 6 13.60 -4.56 -2.97
C LYS A 6 14.14 -3.75 -1.79
N LEU A 7 14.07 -4.34 -0.59
CA LEU A 7 14.77 -3.82 0.58
C LEU A 7 16.27 -4.15 0.45
N LEU A 8 17.09 -3.12 0.25
CA LEU A 8 18.54 -3.27 0.09
C LEU A 8 19.29 -3.24 1.43
N ARG A 9 18.71 -2.59 2.44
CA ARG A 9 19.30 -2.45 3.77
C ARG A 9 18.23 -2.26 4.83
N GLY A 10 18.49 -2.76 6.04
CA GLY A 10 17.70 -2.48 7.23
C GLY A 10 16.62 -3.52 7.53
N SER A 11 15.72 -3.14 8.44
CA SER A 11 14.51 -3.87 8.81
C SER A 11 13.31 -2.92 8.74
N MET A 12 12.25 -3.37 8.08
CA MET A 12 11.09 -2.57 7.73
C MET A 12 9.82 -3.38 7.96
N HIS A 13 8.85 -2.78 8.63
CA HIS A 13 7.50 -3.31 8.67
C HIS A 13 6.77 -2.89 7.40
N ILE A 14 6.21 -3.87 6.69
CA ILE A 14 5.43 -3.65 5.47
C ILE A 14 4.02 -4.15 5.73
N LYS A 15 3.05 -3.26 5.53
CA LYS A 15 1.63 -3.60 5.53
C LYS A 15 1.03 -3.29 4.17
N SER A 16 0.25 -4.21 3.58
CA SER A 16 -0.32 -4.02 2.24
C SER A 16 -1.69 -4.65 2.06
N TYR A 17 -2.43 -4.12 1.11
CA TYR A 17 -3.83 -4.40 0.84
C TYR A 17 -4.14 -4.39 -0.66
N ASP A 18 -5.19 -5.12 -1.03
CA ASP A 18 -5.90 -4.92 -2.28
C ASP A 18 -7.36 -4.53 -2.01
N TRP A 19 -7.98 -3.82 -2.96
CA TRP A 19 -9.41 -3.54 -2.88
C TRP A 19 -10.23 -4.83 -2.98
N VAL A 20 -11.33 -4.91 -2.22
CA VAL A 20 -12.35 -5.93 -2.45
C VAL A 20 -13.28 -5.43 -3.56
N ASP A 21 -13.55 -6.27 -4.56
CA ASP A 21 -14.48 -5.93 -5.64
C ASP A 21 -15.87 -5.65 -5.06
N SER A 22 -16.32 -4.40 -5.19
CA SER A 22 -17.66 -3.97 -4.81
C SER A 22 -18.60 -4.22 -6.00
N VAL A 23 -19.56 -5.14 -5.82
CA VAL A 23 -20.56 -5.48 -6.84
C VAL A 23 -21.55 -4.32 -7.09
N ASP A 24 -21.70 -3.40 -6.13
CA ASP A 24 -22.67 -2.30 -6.21
C ASP A 24 -22.05 -0.93 -5.92
N LYS A 25 -21.71 -0.20 -7.00
CA LYS A 25 -21.26 1.21 -6.95
C LYS A 25 -22.39 2.20 -6.61
N SER A 26 -23.62 1.73 -6.47
CA SER A 26 -24.83 2.56 -6.26
C SER A 26 -25.02 3.01 -4.80
N VAL A 27 -24.20 2.52 -3.86
CA VAL A 27 -24.32 2.81 -2.41
C VAL A 27 -23.01 3.35 -1.82
N GLN A 28 -22.09 3.90 -2.62
CA GLN A 28 -20.88 4.56 -2.09
C GLN A 28 -21.19 5.96 -1.53
N THR A 29 -21.96 5.99 -0.44
CA THR A 29 -22.11 7.18 0.42
C THR A 29 -21.04 7.23 1.51
N SER A 30 -20.31 6.15 1.74
CA SER A 30 -19.17 6.09 2.66
C SER A 30 -17.86 6.44 1.93
N LYS A 31 -17.09 7.37 2.50
CA LYS A 31 -15.67 7.58 2.12
C LYS A 31 -14.79 6.34 2.32
N LEU A 32 -15.32 5.34 3.03
CA LEU A 32 -14.66 4.09 3.39
C LEU A 32 -14.89 3.04 2.32
N ARG A 33 -13.80 2.39 1.90
CA ARG A 33 -13.79 1.32 0.91
C ARG A 33 -13.18 0.04 1.51
N PRO A 34 -13.78 -1.14 1.25
CA PRO A 34 -13.32 -2.39 1.83
C PRO A 34 -12.04 -2.87 1.15
N VAL A 35 -11.13 -3.41 1.96
CA VAL A 35 -9.85 -3.98 1.52
C VAL A 35 -9.61 -5.36 2.13
N ILE A 36 -8.73 -6.12 1.48
CA ILE A 36 -8.19 -7.38 1.98
C ILE A 36 -6.68 -7.23 2.21
N LEU A 37 -6.22 -7.60 3.39
CA LEU A 37 -4.83 -7.63 3.82
C LEU A 37 -4.05 -8.67 3.01
N LYS A 38 -2.89 -8.26 2.48
CA LYS A 38 -1.97 -9.12 1.73
C LYS A 38 -0.69 -9.40 2.49
N VAL A 39 -0.16 -8.39 3.18
CA VAL A 39 1.07 -8.50 3.96
C VAL A 39 0.90 -7.66 5.23
N ASP A 40 1.34 -8.20 6.37
CA ASP A 40 1.52 -7.47 7.62
C ASP A 40 2.69 -8.12 8.37
N SER A 41 3.91 -7.70 8.05
CA SER A 41 5.10 -8.38 8.55
C SER A 41 6.35 -7.52 8.50
N VAL A 42 7.38 -7.96 9.22
CA VAL A 42 8.71 -7.35 9.23
C VAL A 42 9.62 -8.06 8.24
N PHE A 43 10.24 -7.27 7.35
CA PHE A 43 11.19 -7.73 6.34
C PHE A 43 12.58 -7.18 6.63
N THR A 44 13.59 -7.96 6.25
CA THR A 44 15.00 -7.57 6.30
C THR A 44 15.60 -7.57 4.89
N ALA A 45 16.79 -7.00 4.72
CA ALA A 45 17.47 -6.90 3.43
C ALA A 45 17.72 -8.26 2.70
N SER A 46 17.58 -9.39 3.40
CA SER A 46 17.66 -10.72 2.79
C SER A 46 16.35 -11.17 2.12
N CYS A 47 15.29 -10.36 2.16
CA CYS A 47 14.02 -10.71 1.52
C CYS A 47 14.15 -10.77 0.00
N GLU A 48 13.28 -11.53 -0.63
CA GLU A 48 13.12 -11.52 -2.08
C GLU A 48 12.56 -10.17 -2.57
N THR A 49 12.70 -9.91 -3.86
CA THR A 49 12.01 -8.77 -4.49
C THR A 49 10.50 -9.01 -4.43
N SER A 50 9.75 -8.01 -3.99
CA SER A 50 8.29 -8.02 -4.03
C SER A 50 7.78 -7.37 -5.32
N VAL A 51 6.57 -7.75 -5.72
CA VAL A 51 5.88 -7.17 -6.89
C VAL A 51 4.43 -6.91 -6.54
N LEU A 52 3.94 -5.71 -6.88
CA LEU A 52 2.51 -5.39 -6.91
C LEU A 52 2.06 -5.11 -8.33
N PHE A 53 0.78 -5.33 -8.58
CA PHE A 53 0.07 -5.11 -9.84
C PHE A 53 -1.07 -4.09 -9.62
N PRO A 54 -1.70 -3.56 -10.69
CA PRO A 54 -2.71 -2.52 -10.56
C PRO A 54 -3.89 -2.83 -9.61
N THR A 55 -4.24 -4.11 -9.43
CA THR A 55 -5.36 -4.54 -8.59
C THR A 55 -5.04 -5.70 -7.66
N THR A 56 -3.80 -6.20 -7.67
CA THR A 56 -3.41 -7.38 -6.88
C THR A 56 -1.97 -7.27 -6.37
N GLY A 57 -1.65 -8.03 -5.31
CA GLY A 57 -0.30 -8.11 -4.77
C GLY A 57 0.03 -7.03 -3.75
N GLY A 58 -0.98 -6.34 -3.20
CA GLY A 58 -0.78 -5.29 -2.21
C GLY A 58 -0.63 -3.91 -2.84
N ASN A 59 -1.50 -3.56 -3.80
CA ASN A 59 -1.42 -2.28 -4.54
C ASN A 59 -1.54 -1.04 -3.62
N ILE A 60 -2.13 -1.18 -2.44
CA ILE A 60 -2.08 -0.16 -1.38
C ILE A 60 -1.15 -0.65 -0.28
N HIS A 61 -0.11 0.10 0.09
CA HIS A 61 0.84 -0.34 1.10
C HIS A 61 1.43 0.81 1.92
N SER A 62 1.97 0.47 3.09
CA SER A 62 2.73 1.36 3.94
C SER A 62 4.04 0.71 4.37
N PHE A 63 5.11 1.51 4.34
CA PHE A 63 6.43 1.14 4.81
C PHE A 63 6.74 1.89 6.09
N THR A 64 7.01 1.15 7.17
CA THR A 64 7.43 1.70 8.45
C THR A 64 8.84 1.19 8.77
N ALA A 65 9.83 2.06 8.62
CA ALA A 65 11.21 1.73 8.92
C ALA A 65 11.40 1.44 10.42
N ILE A 66 11.93 0.27 10.76
CA ILE A 66 12.29 -0.10 12.14
C ILE A 66 13.74 0.30 12.42
N THR A 67 14.61 0.14 11.42
CA THR A 67 15.97 0.68 11.39
C THR A 67 16.12 1.62 10.19
N PRO A 68 17.25 2.35 10.03
CA PRO A 68 17.55 3.00 8.76
C PRO A 68 17.47 1.99 7.61
N CYS A 69 16.64 2.28 6.61
CA CYS A 69 16.33 1.39 5.51
C CYS A 69 16.68 2.03 4.16
N VAL A 70 16.93 1.19 3.17
CA VAL A 70 17.07 1.59 1.76
C VAL A 70 16.18 0.68 0.94
N VAL A 71 15.23 1.26 0.23
CA VAL A 71 14.35 0.54 -0.69
C VAL A 71 14.65 0.99 -2.12
N LEU A 72 14.74 0.04 -3.04
CA LEU A 72 14.81 0.30 -4.47
C LEU A 72 13.47 -0.10 -5.10
N ASP A 73 12.80 0.87 -5.70
CA ASP A 73 11.55 0.68 -6.42
C ASP A 73 11.73 0.92 -7.92
N VAL A 74 11.14 0.03 -8.74
CA VAL A 74 11.04 0.17 -10.19
C VAL A 74 9.56 0.26 -10.56
N LEU A 75 9.13 1.43 -11.04
CA LEU A 75 7.73 1.76 -11.31
C LEU A 75 7.42 1.66 -12.81
N GLY A 76 6.41 0.88 -13.17
CA GLY A 76 5.94 0.71 -14.55
C GLY A 76 4.41 0.85 -14.68
N PRO A 77 3.89 1.95 -15.26
CA PRO A 77 4.56 3.24 -15.51
C PRO A 77 4.77 4.03 -14.19
N PRO A 78 5.54 5.14 -14.20
CA PRO A 78 5.61 6.06 -13.07
C PRO A 78 4.31 6.87 -12.90
N TYR A 79 4.21 7.54 -11.74
CA TYR A 79 3.16 8.53 -11.47
C TYR A 79 3.18 9.66 -12.50
N SER A 80 2.01 10.20 -12.81
CA SER A 80 1.82 11.32 -13.75
C SER A 80 0.46 11.97 -13.48
N LYS A 81 0.46 13.22 -13.01
CA LYS A 81 -0.79 13.97 -12.80
C LYS A 81 -1.53 14.22 -14.11
N GLU A 82 -0.80 14.48 -15.19
CA GLU A 82 -1.33 14.74 -16.53
C GLU A 82 -2.13 13.54 -17.07
N ASP A 83 -1.69 12.33 -16.75
CA ASP A 83 -2.36 11.10 -17.16
C ASP A 83 -3.32 10.54 -16.09
N GLY A 84 -3.64 11.32 -15.04
CA GLY A 84 -4.52 10.88 -13.96
C GLY A 84 -3.96 9.76 -13.07
N ARG A 85 -2.64 9.62 -13.00
CA ARG A 85 -1.91 8.67 -12.13
C ARG A 85 -1.22 9.42 -10.99
N ASP A 86 -1.98 10.18 -10.21
CA ASP A 86 -1.46 10.80 -8.99
C ASP A 86 -1.41 9.78 -7.83
N CYS A 87 -0.65 10.08 -6.78
CA CYS A 87 -0.59 9.22 -5.59
C CYS A 87 -1.69 9.62 -4.59
N SER A 88 -2.58 8.70 -4.24
CA SER A 88 -3.58 8.88 -3.18
C SER A 88 -3.09 8.31 -1.85
N HIS A 89 -3.41 8.98 -0.75
CA HIS A 89 -3.11 8.55 0.60
C HIS A 89 -4.36 8.00 1.30
N TYR A 90 -4.16 7.03 2.19
CA TYR A 90 -5.25 6.34 2.85
C TYR A 90 -5.04 6.22 4.35
N LYS A 91 -6.12 6.32 5.11
CA LYS A 91 -6.16 6.00 6.53
C LYS A 91 -6.89 4.68 6.76
N GLU A 92 -6.28 3.81 7.53
CA GLU A 92 -6.82 2.50 7.89
C GLU A 92 -7.80 2.57 9.06
N TYR A 93 -8.88 1.79 8.97
CA TYR A 93 -9.82 1.51 10.04
C TYR A 93 -10.03 -0.02 10.18
N PRO A 94 -10.13 -0.54 11.42
CA PRO A 94 -10.42 -1.96 11.67
C PRO A 94 -11.74 -2.39 11.02
N TYR A 95 -11.84 -3.62 10.54
CA TYR A 95 -13.07 -4.16 9.95
C TYR A 95 -14.28 -4.03 10.89
N ASN A 96 -14.07 -4.38 12.17
CA ASN A 96 -15.08 -4.41 13.22
C ASN A 96 -15.51 -3.00 13.70
N ALA A 97 -14.87 -1.93 13.24
CA ALA A 97 -15.24 -0.57 13.63
C ALA A 97 -16.58 -0.11 13.02
N ILE A 98 -17.08 -0.82 11.99
CA ILE A 98 -18.20 -0.34 11.14
C ILE A 98 -19.30 -1.41 10.95
N SER A 99 -19.04 -2.69 11.29
CA SER A 99 -20.03 -3.76 11.12
C SER A 99 -21.14 -3.67 12.17
N ASN A 100 -22.24 -3.00 11.81
CA ASN A 100 -23.46 -2.94 12.62
C ASN A 100 -24.29 -4.25 12.48
N GLY A 101 -23.68 -5.40 12.78
CA GLY A 101 -24.39 -6.66 13.04
C GLY A 101 -24.90 -7.49 11.85
N GLU A 102 -24.52 -7.22 10.60
CA GLU A 102 -24.98 -8.05 9.47
C GLU A 102 -23.88 -8.36 8.44
N LYS A 103 -23.16 -9.47 8.65
CA LYS A 103 -23.07 -10.64 7.75
C LYS A 103 -21.92 -11.55 8.17
N ALA A 104 -22.20 -12.84 8.14
CA ALA A 104 -21.29 -13.95 8.43
C ALA A 104 -20.04 -13.89 7.54
N VAL A 105 -18.94 -13.38 8.09
CA VAL A 105 -17.62 -13.82 7.68
C VAL A 105 -17.39 -15.14 8.40
N GLU A 106 -16.88 -16.16 7.71
CA GLU A 106 -16.51 -17.43 8.37
C GLU A 106 -15.55 -17.12 9.53
N GLU A 107 -15.85 -17.66 10.73
CA GLU A 107 -15.03 -17.47 11.93
C GLU A 107 -13.56 -17.78 11.61
N GLY A 108 -12.72 -16.75 11.51
CA GLY A 108 -11.28 -16.87 11.21
C GLY A 108 -10.74 -16.01 10.07
N GLU A 109 -11.58 -15.34 9.27
CA GLU A 109 -11.11 -14.42 8.20
C GLU A 109 -11.30 -12.93 8.50
N GLU A 110 -11.95 -12.56 9.61
CA GLU A 110 -12.22 -11.15 9.96
C GLU A 110 -10.95 -10.29 10.05
N ASP A 111 -9.85 -10.86 10.55
CA ASP A 111 -8.56 -10.16 10.70
C ASP A 111 -7.90 -9.83 9.35
N LYS A 112 -8.37 -10.40 8.24
CA LYS A 112 -7.85 -10.13 6.89
C LYS A 112 -8.57 -8.98 6.20
N TYR A 113 -9.70 -8.53 6.70
CA TYR A 113 -10.45 -7.44 6.08
C TYR A 113 -10.21 -6.12 6.81
N GLY A 114 -10.43 -5.02 6.11
CA GLY A 114 -10.32 -3.68 6.68
C GLY A 114 -11.04 -2.65 5.84
N TRP A 115 -11.00 -1.40 6.30
CA TRP A 115 -11.55 -0.27 5.58
C TRP A 115 -10.48 0.81 5.40
N LEU A 116 -10.42 1.37 4.20
CA LEU A 116 -9.57 2.53 3.90
C LEU A 116 -10.43 3.74 3.56
N GLU A 117 -10.07 4.88 4.14
CA GLU A 117 -10.58 6.21 3.78
C GLU A 117 -9.51 6.96 3.01
N GLU A 118 -9.84 7.53 1.85
CA GLU A 118 -8.93 8.44 1.15
C GLU A 118 -8.79 9.76 1.92
N ILE A 119 -7.55 10.19 2.11
CA ILE A 119 -7.19 11.42 2.85
C ILE A 119 -6.27 12.29 2.00
N GLU A 120 -6.21 13.57 2.34
CA GLU A 120 -5.13 14.45 1.87
C GLU A 120 -3.77 13.95 2.37
N GLU A 121 -2.69 14.31 1.66
CA GLU A 121 -1.33 13.98 2.07
C GLU A 121 -1.08 14.50 3.52
N PRO A 122 -0.66 13.63 4.46
CA PRO A 122 -0.44 14.06 5.84
C PRO A 122 0.63 15.13 5.94
N GLU A 123 0.44 16.15 6.80
CA GLU A 123 1.43 17.23 7.00
C GLU A 123 2.80 16.72 7.46
N SER A 124 2.85 15.53 8.09
CA SER A 124 4.10 14.90 8.53
C SER A 124 4.83 14.15 7.40
N ALA A 125 4.24 14.00 6.22
CA ALA A 125 4.89 13.39 5.07
C ALA A 125 5.84 14.41 4.43
N ALA A 126 7.14 14.14 4.51
CA ALA A 126 8.17 14.96 3.87
C ALA A 126 9.11 14.07 3.06
N MET A 127 9.31 14.42 1.80
CA MET A 127 10.28 13.78 0.92
C MET A 127 11.29 14.80 0.43
N TYR A 128 12.57 14.41 0.46
CA TYR A 128 13.68 15.24 -0.01
C TYR A 128 14.33 14.57 -1.20
N PHE A 129 14.44 15.31 -2.29
CA PHE A 129 15.16 14.84 -3.47
C PHE A 129 16.66 15.03 -3.29
N ILE A 130 17.41 13.98 -3.63
CA ILE A 130 18.87 14.00 -3.66
C ILE A 130 19.34 13.54 -5.04
N GLU A 131 20.45 14.12 -5.50
CA GLU A 131 21.07 13.70 -6.76
C GLU A 131 21.76 12.34 -6.59
N TYR A 132 21.60 11.46 -7.57
CA TYR A 132 22.25 10.16 -7.57
C TYR A 132 23.76 10.30 -7.78
N SER A 133 24.54 9.79 -6.83
CA SER A 133 26.01 9.87 -6.82
C SER A 133 26.72 8.52 -6.97
N GLY A 134 25.98 7.48 -7.36
CA GLY A 134 26.53 6.15 -7.58
C GLY A 134 27.16 5.98 -8.98
N PRO A 135 27.51 4.72 -9.35
CA PRO A 135 28.04 4.41 -10.68
C PRO A 135 27.10 4.84 -11.81
N LYS A 136 27.65 5.32 -12.93
CA LYS A 136 26.84 5.77 -14.08
C LYS A 136 25.87 4.66 -14.53
N VAL A 137 24.60 5.03 -14.66
CA VAL A 137 23.58 4.21 -15.30
C VAL A 137 23.59 4.55 -16.79
N ALA A 138 23.79 3.56 -17.65
CA ALA A 138 23.71 3.73 -19.09
C ALA A 138 22.24 3.56 -19.53
N GLU A 139 21.83 4.36 -20.51
CA GLU A 139 20.57 4.22 -21.23
C GLU A 139 20.68 3.23 -22.38
#